data_AF-A0A6P4EC72-F1
#
_entry.id   AF-A0A6P4EC72-F1
#
_cell.length_a   1.000
_cell.length_b   1.000
_cell.length_c   1.000
_cell.angle_alpha   90.00
_cell.angle_beta   90.00
_cell.angle_gamma   90.00
#
_symmetry.space_group_name_H-M   'P 1'
#
loop_
_entity.id
_entity.type
_entity.pdbx_description
1 polymer ?
#
loop_
_entity_poly.entity_id
_entity_poly.type
_entity_poly.pdbx_seq_one_letter_code
_entity_poly.pdbx_strand_id
1 'polypeptide(L)'
;MGLPPFNVSGSPFNVVPIHNYPELMKDTCALINAEWPRSETARMRSLEASCDTLPCSLVLTTEGMCRVIAHLKLSPITSKKKACFVESVVVDKRHRGQGFGKLIMKFAEDYCRVVLDLKTIYLSTIDQDGFYERIGYEYCAPVTMYGPRHCELPSLQNAKKKYMKKVL
;
A
#
# COMPACT_ATOMS: atom_id res chain seq x y z
N MET A 1 -5.23 -19.25 6.33
CA MET A 1 -3.99 -19.14 7.14
C MET A 1 -3.15 -18.06 6.52
N GLY A 2 -3.17 -16.85 7.08
CA GLY A 2 -2.30 -15.75 6.64
C GLY A 2 -0.83 -16.11 6.87
N LEU A 3 0.07 -15.52 6.08
CA LEU A 3 1.50 -15.67 6.33
C LEU A 3 1.83 -15.16 7.75
N PRO A 4 2.76 -15.80 8.48
CA PRO A 4 3.33 -15.20 9.68
C PRO A 4 3.94 -13.83 9.33
N PRO A 5 4.04 -12.91 10.31
CA PRO A 5 4.73 -11.64 10.12
C PRO A 5 6.04 -11.87 9.39
N PHE A 6 6.28 -11.11 8.31
CA PHE A 6 7.57 -11.22 7.66
C PHE A 6 8.60 -10.51 8.49
N ASN A 7 9.32 -11.34 9.24
CA ASN A 7 10.49 -10.93 9.96
C ASN A 7 11.69 -11.05 9.03
N VAL A 8 12.37 -9.94 8.77
CA VAL A 8 13.70 -10.00 8.16
C VAL A 8 14.59 -10.68 9.19
N SER A 9 15.09 -11.89 8.95
CA SER A 9 15.83 -12.68 9.95
C SER A 9 16.88 -11.84 10.70
N GLY A 10 16.73 -11.71 12.02
CA GLY A 10 17.62 -10.91 12.88
C GLY A 10 17.30 -9.41 12.94
N SER A 11 16.19 -8.96 12.38
CA SER A 11 15.74 -7.57 12.35
C SER A 11 14.55 -7.35 13.29
N PRO A 12 14.44 -6.21 13.99
CA PRO A 12 13.28 -5.90 14.81
C PRO A 12 12.08 -5.43 13.96
N PHE A 13 12.09 -5.57 12.63
CA PHE A 13 11.07 -5.02 11.73
C PHE A 13 10.17 -6.13 11.17
N ASN A 14 8.85 -5.91 11.27
CA ASN A 14 7.83 -6.84 10.77
C ASN A 14 6.84 -6.10 9.88
N VAL A 15 6.49 -6.70 8.73
CA VAL A 15 5.34 -6.26 7.94
C VAL A 15 4.15 -7.17 8.24
N VAL A 16 3.02 -6.56 8.58
CA VAL A 16 1.81 -7.28 9.01
C VAL A 16 0.54 -6.73 8.35
N PRO A 17 -0.47 -7.58 8.10
CA PRO A 17 -1.78 -7.12 7.66
C PRO A 17 -2.56 -6.47 8.80
N ILE A 18 -3.08 -5.26 8.58
CA ILE A 18 -3.67 -4.43 9.65
C ILE A 18 -4.91 -5.07 10.31
N HIS A 19 -5.64 -5.93 9.60
CA HIS A 19 -6.85 -6.56 10.14
C HIS A 19 -6.56 -7.60 11.24
N ASN A 20 -5.30 -8.04 11.37
CA ASN A 20 -4.86 -8.90 12.46
C ASN A 20 -4.30 -8.12 13.66
N TYR A 21 -4.14 -6.80 13.53
CA TYR A 21 -3.50 -5.92 14.52
C TYR A 21 -4.30 -4.62 14.70
N PRO A 22 -5.55 -4.69 15.20
CA PRO A 22 -6.43 -3.53 15.37
C PRO A 22 -5.83 -2.43 16.25
N GLU A 23 -4.94 -2.78 17.18
CA GLU A 23 -4.19 -1.85 18.02
C GLU A 23 -3.32 -0.87 17.21
N LEU A 24 -2.88 -1.25 16.01
CA LEU A 24 -2.07 -0.41 15.12
C LEU A 24 -2.91 0.53 14.25
N MET A 25 -4.25 0.40 14.23
CA MET A 25 -5.11 1.14 13.30
C MET A 25 -5.07 2.65 13.55
N LYS A 26 -5.10 3.09 14.81
CA LYS A 26 -5.06 4.53 15.15
C LYS A 26 -3.74 5.17 14.72
N ASP A 27 -2.63 4.51 15.01
CA ASP A 27 -1.29 4.96 14.59
C ASP A 27 -1.17 4.99 13.06
N THR A 28 -1.76 4.02 12.38
CA THR A 28 -1.82 3.97 10.91
C THR A 28 -2.66 5.14 10.36
N CYS A 29 -3.81 5.45 10.97
CA CYS A 29 -4.62 6.61 10.61
C CYS A 29 -3.83 7.91 10.77
N ALA A 30 -3.12 8.07 11.88
CA ALA A 30 -2.27 9.24 12.14
C ALA A 30 -1.15 9.37 11.10
N LEU A 31 -0.47 8.27 10.77
CA LEU A 31 0.58 8.23 9.75
C LEU A 31 0.07 8.70 8.38
N ILE A 32 -1.06 8.16 7.91
CA ILE A 32 -1.60 8.52 6.59
C ILE A 32 -2.10 9.97 6.60
N ASN A 33 -2.74 10.42 7.68
CA ASN A 33 -3.25 11.78 7.80
C ASN A 33 -2.15 12.85 7.90
N ALA A 34 -0.97 12.49 8.40
CA ALA A 34 0.19 13.38 8.39
C ALA A 34 0.66 13.74 6.97
N GLU A 35 0.42 12.87 5.98
CA GLU A 35 0.73 13.12 4.57
C GLU A 35 -0.47 13.68 3.80
N TRP A 36 -1.66 13.09 4.01
CA TRP A 36 -2.89 13.49 3.33
C TRP A 36 -4.03 13.68 4.34
N PRO A 37 -4.25 14.90 4.86
CA PRO A 37 -5.24 15.14 5.90
C PRO A 37 -6.67 14.75 5.49
N ARG A 38 -7.31 13.88 6.29
CA ARG A 38 -8.73 13.50 6.22
C ARG A 38 -9.24 13.23 7.63
N SER A 39 -10.55 13.01 7.79
CA SER A 39 -11.09 12.57 9.08
C SER A 39 -10.56 11.18 9.45
N GLU A 40 -10.30 10.96 10.75
CA GLU A 40 -9.89 9.64 11.27
C GLU A 40 -10.90 8.57 10.89
N THR A 41 -12.20 8.83 11.01
CA THR A 41 -13.27 7.91 10.60
C THR A 41 -13.16 7.48 9.14
N ALA A 42 -12.77 8.38 8.23
CA ALA A 42 -12.58 8.03 6.82
C ALA A 42 -11.37 7.10 6.62
N ARG A 43 -10.30 7.28 7.42
CA ARG A 43 -9.13 6.40 7.42
C ARG A 43 -9.47 5.02 8.02
N MET A 44 -10.14 5.00 9.17
CA MET A 44 -10.59 3.77 9.82
C MET A 44 -11.44 2.91 8.89
N ARG A 45 -12.44 3.48 8.22
CA ARG A 45 -13.26 2.74 7.23
C ARG A 45 -12.42 2.07 6.14
N SER A 46 -11.33 2.71 5.70
CA SER A 46 -10.43 2.10 4.71
C SER A 46 -9.58 0.98 5.29
N LEU A 47 -9.16 1.08 6.55
CA LEU A 47 -8.37 0.05 7.23
C LEU A 47 -9.24 -1.16 7.64
N GLU A 48 -10.46 -0.91 8.10
CA GLU A 48 -11.46 -1.92 8.48
C GLU A 48 -11.90 -2.79 7.29
N ALA A 49 -11.79 -2.28 6.06
CA ALA A 49 -12.04 -3.04 4.85
C ALA A 49 -10.94 -4.07 4.53
N SER A 50 -9.80 -4.03 5.23
CA SER A 50 -8.67 -4.94 5.02
C SER A 50 -9.07 -6.40 5.32
N CYS A 51 -8.68 -7.33 4.46
CA CYS A 51 -8.93 -8.77 4.62
C CYS A 51 -7.77 -9.60 4.05
N ASP A 52 -7.86 -10.93 4.16
CA ASP A 52 -6.84 -11.88 3.65
C ASP A 52 -6.68 -11.88 2.12
N THR A 53 -7.61 -11.26 1.38
CA THR A 53 -7.56 -11.13 -0.09
C THR A 53 -7.33 -9.68 -0.52
N LEU A 54 -8.33 -9.04 -1.14
CA LEU A 54 -8.30 -7.63 -1.52
C LEU A 54 -9.63 -6.96 -1.16
N PRO A 55 -9.61 -5.75 -0.57
CA PRO A 55 -8.42 -4.97 -0.26
C PRO A 55 -7.66 -5.48 0.97
N CYS A 56 -6.35 -5.23 1.02
CA CYS A 56 -5.47 -5.59 2.13
C CYS A 56 -4.54 -4.42 2.45
N SER A 57 -4.61 -3.89 3.67
CA SER A 57 -3.69 -2.88 4.18
C SER A 57 -2.55 -3.54 4.94
N LEU A 58 -1.32 -3.28 4.51
CA LEU A 58 -0.09 -3.76 5.14
C LEU A 58 0.58 -2.61 5.89
N VAL A 59 1.10 -2.92 7.07
CA VAL A 59 1.84 -1.96 7.90
C VAL A 59 3.20 -2.54 8.29
N LEU A 60 4.22 -1.69 8.21
CA LEU A 60 5.54 -1.98 8.76
C LEU A 60 5.58 -1.49 10.20
N THR A 61 5.84 -2.40 11.12
CA THR A 61 5.97 -2.16 12.57
C THR A 61 7.28 -2.74 13.08
N THR A 62 7.53 -2.57 14.39
CA THR A 62 8.67 -3.19 15.08
C THR A 62 8.23 -4.32 15.99
N GLU A 63 9.20 -5.08 16.50
CA GLU A 63 9.01 -5.95 17.65
C GLU A 63 8.33 -5.18 18.80
N GLY A 64 7.36 -5.82 19.46
CA GLY A 64 6.49 -5.18 20.46
C GLY A 64 5.34 -4.32 19.90
N MET A 65 5.25 -4.12 18.58
CA MET A 65 4.14 -3.44 17.91
C MET A 65 3.84 -2.03 18.44
N CYS A 66 4.85 -1.35 18.98
CA CYS A 66 4.67 -0.08 19.67
C CYS A 66 4.51 1.14 18.73
N ARG A 67 4.67 0.96 17.41
CA ARG A 67 4.58 2.04 16.41
C ARG A 67 4.38 1.52 14.99
N VAL A 68 3.87 2.40 14.13
CA VAL A 68 3.77 2.17 12.68
C VAL A 68 4.81 3.03 11.95
N ILE A 69 5.68 2.39 11.16
CA ILE A 69 6.75 3.05 10.38
C ILE A 69 6.30 3.33 8.96
N ALA A 70 5.56 2.42 8.34
CA ALA A 70 5.06 2.58 6.98
C ALA A 70 3.73 1.88 6.79
N HIS A 71 2.98 2.32 5.78
CA HIS A 71 1.69 1.73 5.38
C HIS A 71 1.61 1.69 3.86
N LEU A 72 0.95 0.67 3.34
CA LEU A 72 0.39 0.66 1.98
C LEU A 72 -0.91 -0.13 1.95
N LYS A 73 -1.75 0.13 0.95
CA LYS A 73 -3.00 -0.59 0.70
C LYS A 73 -2.96 -1.25 -0.67
N LEU A 74 -3.28 -2.54 -0.71
CA LEU A 74 -3.52 -3.30 -1.92
C LEU A 74 -5.03 -3.30 -2.20
N SER A 75 -5.43 -2.85 -3.38
CA SER A 75 -6.83 -2.74 -3.81
C SER A 75 -7.10 -3.57 -5.07
N PRO A 76 -8.30 -4.13 -5.22
CA PRO A 76 -8.65 -4.91 -6.41
C PRO A 76 -8.84 -4.01 -7.64
N ILE A 77 -8.53 -4.54 -8.82
CA ILE A 77 -8.83 -3.89 -10.11
C ILE A 77 -9.96 -4.64 -10.78
N THR A 78 -11.11 -3.99 -10.94
CA THR A 78 -12.34 -4.62 -11.47
C THR A 78 -12.12 -5.32 -12.82
N SER A 79 -11.32 -4.73 -13.70
CA SER A 79 -11.05 -5.26 -15.05
C SER A 79 -9.87 -6.25 -15.13
N LYS A 80 -9.10 -6.46 -14.04
CA LYS A 80 -7.86 -7.26 -14.06
C LYS A 80 -7.75 -8.17 -12.84
N LYS A 81 -8.27 -9.40 -12.94
CA LYS A 81 -8.29 -10.39 -11.84
C LYS A 81 -6.91 -10.86 -11.34
N LYS A 82 -5.87 -10.77 -12.17
CA LYS A 82 -4.49 -11.17 -11.84
C LYS A 82 -3.59 -9.97 -11.53
N ALA A 83 -4.19 -8.84 -11.19
CA ALA A 83 -3.46 -7.65 -10.79
C ALA A 83 -4.14 -6.94 -9.61
N CYS A 84 -3.37 -6.15 -8.88
CA CYS A 84 -3.88 -5.23 -7.88
C CYS A 84 -3.33 -3.83 -8.11
N PHE A 85 -3.94 -2.86 -7.43
CA PHE A 85 -3.47 -1.49 -7.40
C PHE A 85 -2.95 -1.19 -5.99
N VAL A 86 -1.74 -0.65 -5.87
CA VAL A 86 -1.20 -0.21 -4.59
C VAL A 86 -1.46 1.28 -4.39
N GLU A 87 -1.97 1.63 -3.22
CA GLU A 87 -2.44 2.96 -2.85
C GLU A 87 -1.91 3.35 -1.47
N SER A 88 -1.94 4.66 -1.18
CA SER A 88 -1.62 5.20 0.15
C SER A 88 -0.29 4.70 0.72
N VAL A 89 0.73 4.56 -0.16
CA VAL A 89 2.09 4.19 0.22
C VAL A 89 2.72 5.36 0.96
N VAL A 90 3.03 5.19 2.24
CA VAL A 90 3.58 6.24 3.09
C VAL A 90 4.57 5.66 4.10
N VAL A 91 5.63 6.42 4.36
CA VAL A 91 6.62 6.15 5.41
C VAL A 91 6.61 7.34 6.37
N ASP A 92 6.68 7.08 7.67
CA ASP A 92 6.80 8.10 8.72
C ASP A 92 7.95 9.04 8.36
N LYS A 93 7.68 10.35 8.43
CA LYS A 93 8.59 11.38 7.93
C LYS A 93 10.00 11.29 8.55
N ARG A 94 10.11 10.88 9.81
CA ARG A 94 11.38 10.74 10.54
C ARG A 94 12.19 9.52 10.07
N HIS A 95 11.54 8.59 9.39
CA HIS A 95 12.10 7.32 8.93
C HIS A 95 12.30 7.27 7.41
N ARG A 96 12.03 8.37 6.69
CA ARG A 96 12.30 8.47 5.24
C ARG A 96 13.80 8.44 4.96
N GLY A 97 14.17 7.94 3.78
CA GLY A 97 15.57 7.79 3.37
C GLY A 97 16.31 6.60 3.99
N GLN A 98 15.67 5.85 4.91
CA GLN A 98 16.29 4.72 5.62
C GLN A 98 15.98 3.35 4.99
N GLY A 99 15.40 3.32 3.78
CA GLY A 99 15.10 2.09 3.04
C GLY A 99 13.74 1.43 3.35
N PHE A 100 12.98 1.90 4.34
CA PHE A 100 11.69 1.30 4.71
C PHE A 100 10.64 1.30 3.60
N GLY A 101 10.64 2.32 2.73
CA GLY A 101 9.78 2.33 1.55
C GLY A 101 10.08 1.19 0.59
N LYS A 102 11.37 0.88 0.37
CA LYS A 102 11.79 -0.27 -0.46
C LYS A 102 11.40 -1.59 0.21
N LEU A 103 11.57 -1.67 1.54
CA LEU A 103 11.26 -2.87 2.32
C LEU A 103 9.77 -3.22 2.24
N ILE A 104 8.88 -2.27 2.54
CA ILE A 104 7.43 -2.54 2.52
C ILE A 104 6.92 -2.83 1.10
N MET A 105 7.45 -2.16 0.07
CA MET A 105 7.10 -2.42 -1.32
C MET A 105 7.54 -3.82 -1.77
N LYS A 106 8.79 -4.21 -1.48
CA LYS A 106 9.27 -5.57 -1.78
C LYS A 106 8.42 -6.62 -1.09
N PHE A 107 8.07 -6.40 0.18
CA PHE A 107 7.21 -7.31 0.91
C PHE A 107 5.82 -7.43 0.25
N ALA A 108 5.22 -6.31 -0.15
CA ALA A 108 3.93 -6.32 -0.83
C ALA A 108 3.99 -7.02 -2.20
N GLU A 109 5.08 -6.85 -2.95
CA GLU A 109 5.34 -7.56 -4.21
C GLU A 109 5.36 -9.08 -3.99
N ASP A 110 6.15 -9.54 -3.01
CA ASP A 110 6.24 -10.95 -2.66
C ASP A 110 4.90 -11.50 -2.12
N TYR A 111 4.19 -10.73 -1.30
CA TYR A 111 2.85 -11.08 -0.79
C TYR A 111 1.86 -11.26 -1.94
N CYS A 112 1.81 -10.31 -2.87
CA CYS A 112 0.96 -10.39 -4.06
C CYS A 112 1.28 -11.60 -4.93
N ARG A 113 2.56 -11.92 -5.12
CA ARG A 113 3.02 -13.03 -5.97
C ARG A 113 2.76 -14.39 -5.34
N VAL A 114 3.12 -14.56 -4.07
CA VAL A 114 3.14 -15.86 -3.38
C VAL A 114 1.81 -16.19 -2.73
N VAL A 115 1.15 -15.21 -2.09
CA VAL A 115 -0.08 -15.43 -1.32
C VAL A 115 -1.31 -15.22 -2.19
N LEU A 116 -1.35 -14.10 -2.93
CA LEU A 116 -2.53 -13.73 -3.72
C LEU A 116 -2.50 -14.27 -5.17
N ASP A 117 -1.40 -14.91 -5.59
CA ASP A 117 -1.15 -15.37 -6.97
C ASP A 117 -1.49 -14.31 -8.04
N LEU A 118 -1.05 -13.08 -7.79
CA LEU A 118 -1.12 -11.97 -8.73
C LEU A 118 0.14 -11.92 -9.60
N LYS A 119 0.03 -11.33 -10.79
CA LYS A 119 1.10 -11.23 -11.79
C LYS A 119 1.58 -9.80 -12.00
N THR A 120 0.81 -8.80 -11.56
CA THR A 120 1.14 -7.40 -11.81
C THR A 120 0.62 -6.50 -10.70
N ILE A 121 1.45 -5.54 -10.29
CA ILE A 121 1.04 -4.43 -9.41
C ILE A 121 1.00 -3.15 -10.24
N TYR A 122 -0.07 -2.39 -10.08
CA TYR A 122 -0.21 -1.04 -10.63
C TYR A 122 -0.16 -0.01 -9.51
N LEU A 123 0.25 1.21 -9.84
CA LEU A 123 0.13 2.36 -8.95
C LEU A 123 -0.02 3.64 -9.76
N SER A 124 -0.36 4.70 -9.04
CA SER A 124 -0.23 6.06 -9.56
C SER A 124 0.49 6.94 -8.55
N THR A 125 1.25 7.89 -9.06
CA THR A 125 1.97 8.88 -8.26
C THR A 125 1.98 10.22 -8.98
N ILE A 126 2.14 11.32 -8.23
CA ILE A 126 2.25 12.67 -8.83
C ILE A 126 3.72 13.05 -9.00
N ASP A 127 4.54 12.78 -7.98
CA ASP A 127 5.91 13.32 -7.84
C ASP A 127 6.94 12.31 -7.28
N GLN A 128 6.52 11.09 -6.94
CA GLN A 128 7.41 10.04 -6.40
C GLN A 128 7.76 8.95 -7.44
N ASP A 129 7.56 9.22 -8.73
CA ASP A 129 7.85 8.29 -9.83
C ASP A 129 9.31 7.81 -9.84
N GLY A 130 10.27 8.70 -9.60
CA GLY A 130 11.69 8.33 -9.52
C GLY A 130 12.05 7.36 -8.38
N PHE A 131 11.24 7.25 -7.33
CA PHE A 131 11.39 6.18 -6.32
C PHE A 131 10.95 4.82 -6.88
N TYR A 132 9.79 4.80 -7.55
CA TYR A 132 9.22 3.57 -8.12
C TYR A 132 10.05 3.04 -9.28
N GLU A 133 10.58 3.91 -10.15
CA GLU A 133 11.53 3.53 -11.21
C GLU A 133 12.76 2.83 -10.63
N ARG A 134 13.34 3.36 -9.55
CA ARG A 134 14.51 2.78 -8.87
C ARG A 134 14.25 1.39 -8.26
N ILE A 135 13.00 1.02 -8.01
CA ILE A 135 12.63 -0.31 -7.51
C ILE A 135 11.99 -1.19 -8.61
N GLY A 136 12.11 -0.79 -9.88
CA GLY A 136 11.76 -1.61 -11.04
C GLY A 136 10.31 -1.47 -11.53
N TYR A 137 9.63 -0.38 -11.20
CA TYR A 137 8.35 -0.04 -11.84
C TYR A 137 8.59 0.72 -13.15
N GLU A 138 7.73 0.46 -14.12
CA GLU A 138 7.77 1.09 -15.45
C GLU A 138 6.51 1.93 -15.67
N TYR A 139 6.63 3.02 -16.43
CA TYR A 139 5.46 3.82 -16.82
C TYR A 139 4.47 3.01 -17.65
N CYS A 140 3.17 3.28 -17.46
CA CYS A 140 2.11 2.68 -18.26
C CYS A 140 0.94 3.64 -18.50
N ALA A 141 0.03 3.24 -19.38
CA ALA A 141 -1.22 3.95 -19.57
C ALA A 141 -2.06 3.98 -18.27
N PRO A 142 -2.92 5.00 -18.08
CA PRO A 142 -3.82 5.07 -16.93
C PRO A 142 -4.68 3.83 -16.74
N VAL A 143 -4.85 3.41 -15.48
CA VAL A 143 -5.68 2.26 -15.09
C VAL A 143 -6.69 2.69 -14.05
N THR A 144 -7.95 2.30 -14.24
CA THR A 144 -9.01 2.47 -13.23
C THR A 144 -9.19 1.20 -12.41
N MET A 145 -9.33 1.34 -11.10
CA MET A 145 -9.70 0.24 -10.20
C MET A 145 -11.19 -0.08 -10.28
N TYR A 146 -12.00 0.89 -10.69
CA TYR A 146 -13.46 0.84 -10.67
C TYR A 146 -14.04 0.30 -11.98
N GLY A 147 -15.29 -0.16 -11.92
CA GLY A 147 -16.04 -0.58 -13.10
C GLY A 147 -16.50 0.59 -13.99
N PRO A 148 -17.08 0.31 -15.16
CA PRO A 148 -17.49 1.33 -16.14
C PRO A 148 -18.61 2.24 -15.62
N ARG A 149 -19.37 1.82 -14.60
CA ARG A 149 -20.41 2.61 -13.93
C ARG A 149 -19.85 3.35 -12.71
N HIS A 150 -18.76 4.09 -12.91
CA HIS A 150 -18.10 4.87 -11.87
C HIS A 150 -18.06 6.35 -12.26
N CYS A 151 -18.55 7.22 -11.38
CA CYS A 151 -18.47 8.66 -11.53
C CYS A 151 -17.92 9.21 -10.21
N GLU A 152 -16.80 9.93 -10.29
CA GLU A 152 -16.17 10.61 -9.15
C GLU A 152 -16.14 12.11 -9.39
N LEU A 153 -16.06 12.87 -8.30
CA LEU A 153 -15.88 14.32 -8.37
C LEU A 153 -14.60 14.63 -9.17
N PRO A 154 -14.68 15.49 -10.21
CA PRO A 154 -13.52 15.81 -11.02
C PRO A 154 -12.49 16.54 -10.16
N SER A 155 -11.22 16.16 -10.31
CA SER A 155 -10.10 16.80 -9.63
C SER A 155 -8.95 16.98 -10.60
N LEU A 156 -8.38 18.18 -10.65
CA LEU A 156 -7.18 18.48 -11.46
C LEU A 156 -6.00 17.61 -11.05
N GLN A 157 -5.99 17.08 -9.83
CA GLN A 157 -4.94 16.16 -9.37
C GLN A 157 -4.96 14.83 -10.13
N ASN A 158 -6.12 14.40 -10.66
CA ASN A 158 -6.21 13.16 -11.44
C ASN A 158 -5.43 13.26 -12.76
N ALA A 159 -5.41 14.44 -13.40
CA ALA A 159 -4.67 14.65 -14.64
C ALA A 159 -3.14 14.67 -14.44
N LYS A 160 -2.66 14.88 -13.21
CA LYS A 160 -1.23 14.90 -12.87
C LYS A 160 -0.67 13.53 -12.51
N LYS A 161 -1.52 12.51 -12.37
CA LYS A 161 -1.11 11.16 -11.97
C LYS A 161 -0.34 10.49 -13.11
N LYS A 162 0.89 10.11 -12.83
CA LYS A 162 1.69 9.19 -13.63
C LYS A 162 1.38 7.78 -13.17
N TYR A 163 0.99 6.91 -14.10
CA TYR A 163 0.70 5.52 -13.80
C TYR A 163 1.92 4.65 -14.08
N MET A 164 2.15 3.70 -13.19
CA MET A 164 3.26 2.78 -13.30
C MET A 164 2.81 1.37 -12.97
N LYS A 165 3.55 0.38 -13.46
CA LYS A 165 3.30 -1.03 -13.19
C LYS A 165 4.61 -1.80 -12.98
N LYS A 166 4.50 -2.94 -12.31
CA LYS A 166 5.57 -3.93 -12.21
C LYS A 166 4.99 -5.32 -12.38
N VAL A 167 5.61 -6.11 -13.26
CA VAL A 167 5.33 -7.54 -13.38
C VAL A 167 6.08 -8.25 -12.26
N LEU A 168 5.37 -9.10 -11.50
CA LEU A 168 5.88 -9.75 -10.29
C LEU A 168 6.65 -11.04 -10.59
#